data_AF-A0A8H5VY88-F1
#
_entry.id   AF-A0A8H5VY88-F1
#
_cell.length_a   1.000
_cell.length_b   1.000
_cell.length_c   1.000
_cell.angle_alpha   90.00
_cell.angle_beta   90.00
_cell.angle_gamma   90.00
#
_symmetry.space_group_name_H-M   'P 1'
#
loop_
_entity.id
_entity.type
_entity.pdbx_description
1 polymer ?
#
loop_
_entity_poly.entity_id
_entity_poly.type
_entity_poly.pdbx_seq_one_letter_code
_entity_poly.pdbx_strand_id
1 'polypeptide(L)'
;MLLSTYHVVPITLAACAALLNLPAVLAAMADRKAIIYDFEKLEDYQQRNETVLDIVKKDTGVDFWKQTRTIPPTSYPPPMTLEAIEKLKEVKGVIVKDAPTEEL
;
A
#
# COMPACT_ATOMS: atom_id res chain seq x y z
N MET A 1 61.71 -0.84 18.48
CA MET A 1 60.99 -0.16 17.38
C MET A 1 60.26 -1.23 16.59
N LEU A 2 58.98 -1.45 16.89
CA LEU A 2 58.11 -2.41 16.20
C LEU A 2 56.99 -1.60 15.53
N LEU A 3 56.98 -1.58 14.20
CA LEU A 3 55.95 -0.91 13.39
C LEU A 3 54.64 -1.71 13.50
N SER A 4 53.67 -1.15 14.22
CA SER A 4 52.29 -1.62 14.24
C SER A 4 51.58 -1.12 12.97
N THR A 5 51.32 -2.03 12.05
CA THR A 5 50.61 -1.78 10.79
C THR A 5 49.11 -1.69 11.06
N TYR A 6 48.58 -0.47 11.13
CA TYR A 6 47.15 -0.22 11.15
C TYR A 6 46.54 -0.61 9.79
N HIS A 7 45.80 -1.72 9.78
CA HIS A 7 44.96 -2.11 8.66
C HIS A 7 43.72 -1.22 8.64
N VAL A 8 43.68 -0.25 7.73
CA VAL A 8 42.47 0.49 7.38
C VAL A 8 41.54 -0.50 6.65
N VAL A 9 40.50 -0.96 7.34
CA VAL A 9 39.43 -1.74 6.71
C VAL A 9 38.61 -0.78 5.85
N PRO A 10 38.55 -0.95 4.52
CA PRO A 10 37.61 -0.19 3.71
C PRO A 10 36.21 -0.72 4.02
N ILE A 11 35.44 0.05 4.80
CA ILE A 11 34.00 -0.18 4.95
C ILE A 11 33.42 -0.01 3.55
N THR A 12 33.07 -1.12 2.93
CA THR A 12 32.56 -1.20 1.58
C THR A 12 31.24 -0.43 1.51
N LEU A 13 31.25 0.55 0.61
CA LEU A 13 30.17 1.39 0.16
C LEU A 13 29.07 0.54 -0.54
N ALA A 14 28.35 -0.28 0.21
CA ALA A 14 27.24 -1.09 -0.30
C ALA A 14 25.88 -0.64 0.24
N ALA A 15 25.77 0.61 0.73
CA ALA A 15 24.55 1.15 1.31
C ALA A 15 23.82 2.20 0.42
N CYS A 16 24.26 2.43 -0.82
CA CYS A 16 23.67 3.44 -1.70
C CYS A 16 22.95 2.89 -2.94
N ALA A 17 22.84 1.56 -3.10
CA ALA A 17 22.12 0.98 -4.25
C ALA A 17 20.58 1.02 -4.08
N ALA A 18 20.07 1.23 -2.87
CA ALA A 18 18.63 1.32 -2.61
C ALA A 18 18.02 2.70 -2.93
N LEU A 19 18.83 3.71 -3.28
CA LEU A 19 18.36 5.08 -3.54
C LEU A 19 18.26 5.43 -5.03
N LEU A 20 18.46 4.49 -5.96
CA LEU A 20 18.44 4.80 -7.40
C LEU A 20 17.10 4.53 -8.11
N ASN A 21 16.07 4.08 -7.40
CA ASN A 21 14.73 3.86 -7.99
C ASN A 21 13.75 5.02 -7.78
N LEU A 22 14.25 6.24 -7.58
CA LEU A 22 13.40 7.45 -7.48
C LEU A 22 12.39 7.66 -8.63
N PRO A 23 12.70 7.36 -9.92
CA PRO A 23 11.73 7.62 -10.99
C PRO A 23 10.49 6.72 -10.90
N ALA A 24 10.67 5.45 -10.52
CA ALA A 24 9.58 4.48 -10.39
C ALA A 24 8.66 4.80 -9.21
N VAL A 25 9.24 5.24 -8.07
CA VAL A 25 8.47 5.65 -6.89
C VAL A 25 7.67 6.92 -7.14
N LEU A 26 8.22 7.87 -7.91
CA LEU A 26 7.52 9.12 -8.26
C LEU A 26 6.44 8.89 -9.33
N ALA A 27 6.67 8.01 -10.31
CA ALA A 27 5.67 7.62 -11.30
C ALA A 27 4.49 6.85 -10.67
N ALA A 28 4.76 5.97 -9.69
CA ALA A 28 3.72 5.27 -8.93
C ALA A 28 2.84 6.20 -8.07
N MET A 29 3.25 7.44 -7.83
CA MET A 29 2.40 8.46 -7.18
C MET A 29 1.49 9.19 -8.16
N ALA A 30 1.85 9.29 -9.44
CA ALA A 30 1.10 10.03 -10.46
C ALA A 30 -0.14 9.26 -10.97
N ASP A 31 -0.10 7.92 -10.95
CA ASP A 31 -1.15 7.05 -11.51
C ASP A 31 -1.99 6.35 -10.42
N ARG A 32 -2.34 7.07 -9.35
CA ARG A 32 -3.20 6.56 -8.28
C ARG A 32 -4.66 6.95 -8.49
N LYS A 33 -5.56 6.00 -8.31
CA LYS A 33 -7.01 6.18 -8.48
C LYS A 33 -7.73 6.12 -7.13
N ALA A 34 -8.63 7.08 -6.91
CA ALA A 34 -9.53 7.05 -5.76
C ALA A 34 -10.65 6.03 -5.99
N ILE A 35 -10.87 5.17 -4.99
CA ILE A 35 -11.90 4.14 -5.00
C ILE A 35 -12.68 4.16 -3.69
N ILE A 36 -13.83 3.49 -3.70
CA ILE A 36 -14.49 3.00 -2.50
C ILE A 36 -14.59 1.49 -2.60
N TYR A 37 -14.55 0.80 -1.46
CA TYR A 37 -14.82 -0.63 -1.43
C TYR A 37 -15.79 -1.01 -0.30
N ASP A 38 -16.49 -2.12 -0.51
CA ASP A 38 -17.44 -2.71 0.43
C ASP A 38 -17.37 -4.25 0.34
N PHE A 39 -18.16 -4.94 1.14
CA PHE A 39 -18.30 -6.39 1.13
C PHE A 39 -19.73 -6.80 0.76
N GLU A 40 -19.88 -7.85 -0.05
CA GLU A 40 -21.19 -8.35 -0.47
C GLU A 40 -22.06 -8.78 0.73
N LYS A 41 -21.43 -9.43 1.72
CA LYS A 41 -22.10 -9.96 2.91
C LYS A 41 -21.25 -9.79 4.16
N LEU A 42 -21.87 -9.98 5.31
CA LEU A 42 -21.20 -9.94 6.62
C LEU A 42 -20.08 -11.00 6.71
N GLU A 43 -20.32 -12.20 6.19
CA GLU A 43 -19.35 -13.30 6.23
C GLU A 43 -18.09 -12.97 5.42
N ASP A 44 -18.24 -12.28 4.28
CA ASP A 44 -17.11 -11.85 3.46
C ASP A 44 -16.26 -10.82 4.21
N TYR A 45 -16.89 -9.87 4.89
CA TYR A 45 -16.18 -8.94 5.77
C TYR A 45 -15.42 -9.68 6.88
N GLN A 46 -16.08 -10.57 7.62
CA GLN A 46 -15.45 -11.30 8.71
C GLN A 46 -14.26 -12.16 8.26
N GLN A 47 -14.32 -12.77 7.07
CA GLN A 47 -13.29 -13.67 6.58
C GLN A 47 -12.17 -12.98 5.80
N ARG A 48 -12.44 -11.84 5.16
CA ARG A 48 -11.55 -11.25 4.15
C ARG A 48 -11.03 -9.88 4.52
N ASN A 49 -11.61 -9.20 5.52
CA ASN A 49 -11.22 -7.84 5.86
C ASN A 49 -9.73 -7.70 6.17
N GLU A 50 -9.12 -8.64 6.90
CA GLU A 50 -7.68 -8.60 7.17
C GLU A 50 -6.83 -8.64 5.89
N THR A 51 -7.23 -9.45 4.90
CA THR A 51 -6.55 -9.50 3.59
C THR A 51 -6.69 -8.18 2.84
N VAL A 52 -7.88 -7.58 2.86
CA VAL A 52 -8.14 -6.26 2.25
C VAL A 52 -7.31 -5.17 2.92
N LEU A 53 -7.27 -5.16 4.26
CA LEU A 53 -6.46 -4.21 5.03
C LEU A 53 -4.97 -4.32 4.68
N ASP A 54 -4.44 -5.53 4.56
CA ASP A 54 -3.04 -5.77 4.19
C ASP A 54 -2.71 -5.29 2.77
N ILE A 55 -3.62 -5.48 1.80
CA ILE A 55 -3.44 -4.96 0.43
C ILE A 55 -3.38 -3.43 0.44
N VAL A 56 -4.33 -2.77 1.10
CA VAL A 56 -4.37 -1.29 1.18
C VAL A 56 -3.13 -0.76 1.91
N LYS A 57 -2.73 -1.39 3.02
CA LYS A 57 -1.54 -0.99 3.78
C LYS A 57 -0.26 -1.14 2.96
N LYS A 58 -0.08 -2.25 2.24
CA LYS A 58 1.10 -2.48 1.40
C LYS A 58 1.22 -1.47 0.27
N ASP A 59 0.09 -1.06 -0.31
CA ASP A 59 0.07 -0.08 -1.39
C ASP A 59 0.24 1.37 -0.91
N THR A 60 -0.44 1.74 0.18
CA THR A 60 -0.58 3.14 0.61
C THR A 60 0.32 3.50 1.79
N GLY A 61 0.83 2.52 2.53
CA GLY A 61 1.56 2.72 3.78
C GLY A 61 0.70 3.17 4.96
N VAL A 62 -0.63 3.23 4.79
CA VAL A 62 -1.57 3.76 5.79
C VAL A 62 -2.35 2.62 6.46
N ASP A 63 -2.50 2.70 7.79
CA ASP A 63 -3.21 1.69 8.59
C ASP A 63 -4.72 1.99 8.77
N PHE A 64 -5.11 3.26 8.68
CA PHE A 64 -6.48 3.69 8.97
C PHE A 64 -7.00 4.68 7.93
N TRP A 65 -8.27 4.53 7.58
CA TRP A 65 -8.98 5.44 6.68
C TRP A 65 -10.44 5.57 7.07
N LYS A 66 -11.15 6.50 6.42
CA LYS A 66 -12.56 6.74 6.69
C LYS A 66 -13.36 5.49 6.34
N GLN A 67 -14.27 5.11 7.24
CA GLN A 67 -15.22 4.03 7.05
C GLN A 67 -16.59 4.46 7.59
N THR A 68 -17.67 3.94 7.02
CA THR A 68 -19.00 4.09 7.60
C THR A 68 -19.11 3.30 8.91
N ARG A 69 -20.11 3.63 9.73
CA ARG A 69 -20.38 2.92 11.00
C ARG A 69 -21.33 1.72 10.83
N THR A 70 -21.59 1.31 9.59
CA THR A 70 -22.40 0.14 9.24
C THR A 70 -21.56 -1.13 9.25
N ILE A 71 -22.22 -2.29 9.28
CA ILE A 71 -21.56 -3.60 9.21
C ILE A 71 -22.24 -4.42 8.09
N PRO A 72 -21.53 -4.74 6.98
CA PRO A 72 -20.15 -4.35 6.68
C PRO A 72 -19.98 -2.83 6.46
N PRO A 73 -18.76 -2.31 6.64
CA PRO A 73 -18.46 -0.90 6.40
C PRO A 73 -18.15 -0.64 4.93
N THR A 74 -18.69 0.46 4.40
CA THR A 74 -18.16 1.07 3.18
C THR A 74 -16.88 1.83 3.54
N SER A 75 -15.82 1.58 2.79
CA SER A 75 -14.46 2.05 3.08
C SER A 75 -13.93 2.99 2.02
N TYR A 76 -13.20 4.02 2.46
CA TYR A 76 -12.67 5.09 1.64
C TYR A 76 -11.14 5.17 1.81
N PRO A 77 -10.37 4.24 1.22
CA PRO A 77 -8.92 4.23 1.36
C PRO A 77 -8.28 5.46 0.67
N PRO A 78 -7.02 5.78 1.00
CA PRO A 78 -6.23 6.73 0.19
C PRO A 78 -6.17 6.28 -1.27
N PRO A 79 -5.90 7.18 -2.24
CA PRO A 79 -5.72 6.81 -3.64
C PRO A 79 -4.71 5.66 -3.82
N MET A 80 -5.13 4.62 -4.55
CA MET A 80 -4.37 3.38 -4.69
C MET A 80 -3.84 3.21 -6.11
N THR A 81 -2.77 2.43 -6.28
CA THR A 81 -2.30 2.04 -7.61
C THR A 81 -3.31 1.12 -8.32
N LEU A 82 -3.29 1.10 -9.66
CA LEU A 82 -4.14 0.20 -10.44
C LEU A 82 -3.87 -1.28 -10.11
N GLU A 83 -2.61 -1.65 -9.90
CA GLU A 83 -2.23 -3.02 -9.52
C GLU A 83 -2.87 -3.44 -8.18
N ALA A 84 -2.84 -2.56 -7.17
CA ALA A 84 -3.47 -2.87 -5.89
C ALA A 84 -5.01 -2.90 -5.97
N ILE A 85 -5.61 -2.06 -6.82
CA ILE A 85 -7.05 -2.08 -7.09
C ILE A 85 -7.46 -3.39 -7.77
N GLU A 86 -6.66 -3.91 -8.71
CA GLU A 86 -6.89 -5.22 -9.33
C GLU A 86 -6.81 -6.35 -8.30
N LYS A 87 -5.79 -6.34 -7.44
CA LYS A 87 -5.69 -7.30 -6.33
C LYS A 87 -6.89 -7.24 -5.39
N LEU A 88 -7.43 -6.05 -5.08
CA LEU A 88 -8.65 -5.93 -4.28
C LEU A 88 -9.87 -6.55 -4.98
N LYS A 89 -10.01 -6.36 -6.30
CA LYS A 89 -11.11 -6.94 -7.09
C LYS A 89 -11.04 -8.47 -7.18
N GLU A 90 -9.86 -9.06 -7.05
CA GLU A 90 -9.67 -10.52 -7.01
C GLU A 90 -10.10 -11.13 -5.66
N VAL A 91 -10.23 -10.34 -4.59
CA VAL A 91 -10.71 -10.84 -3.30
C VAL A 91 -12.21 -11.11 -3.40
N LYS A 92 -12.58 -12.40 -3.39
CA LYS A 92 -13.98 -12.83 -3.45
C LYS A 92 -14.83 -12.14 -2.38
N GLY A 93 -15.98 -11.58 -2.81
CA GLY A 93 -16.93 -10.90 -1.95
C GLY A 93 -16.61 -9.43 -1.67
N VAL A 94 -15.52 -8.89 -2.23
CA VAL A 94 -15.18 -7.46 -2.17
C VAL A 94 -15.74 -6.75 -3.39
N ILE A 95 -16.46 -5.65 -3.17
CA ILE A 95 -17.02 -4.80 -4.22
C ILE A 95 -16.18 -3.53 -4.29
N VAL A 96 -15.49 -3.29 -5.41
CA VAL A 96 -14.71 -2.07 -5.64
C VAL A 96 -15.42 -1.17 -6.65
N LYS A 97 -15.56 0.12 -6.32
CA LYS A 97 -16.15 1.15 -7.19
C LYS A 97 -15.25 2.36 -7.25
N ASP A 98 -15.39 3.16 -8.30
CA ASP A 98 -14.70 4.45 -8.39
C ASP A 98 -15.25 5.41 -7.32
N ALA A 99 -14.37 6.21 -6.73
CA ALA A 99 -14.82 7.24 -5.80
C ALA A 99 -15.63 8.31 -6.56
N PRO A 100 -16.71 8.86 -5.96
CA PRO A 100 -17.41 10.00 -6.54
C PRO A 100 -16.45 11.17 -6.80
N THR A 101 -16.61 11.84 -7.94
CA THR A 101 -15.71 12.92 -8.40
C THR A 101 -15.90 14.24 -7.61
N GLU A 102 -16.86 14.31 -6.69
CA GLU A 102 -17.18 15.51 -5.92
C GLU A 102 -16.36 15.53 -4.61
N GLU A 103 -15.32 16.37 -4.62
CA GLU A 103 -14.49 16.86 -3.49
C GLU A 103 -13.68 15.83 -2.68
N LEU A 104 -12.46 15.57 -3.18
CA LEU A 104 -11.28 15.25 -2.36
C LEU A 104 -10.36 16.47 -2.29
#